data_AF-A0A1T3CEW2-F1
#
_entry.id   AF-A0A1T3CEW2-F1
#
_cell.length_a   1.000
_cell.length_b   1.000
_cell.length_c   1.000
_cell.angle_alpha   90.00
_cell.angle_beta   90.00
_cell.angle_gamma   90.00
#
_symmetry.space_group_name_H-M   'P 1'
#
loop_
_entity.id
_entity.type
_entity.pdbx_description
1 polymer ?
#
loop_
_entity_poly.entity_id
_entity_poly.type
_entity_poly.pdbx_seq_one_letter_code
_entity_poly.pdbx_strand_id
1 'polypeptide(L)'
;MKTATTILCVALPLLASAEMCNVFNNDGPVHCRSSPKFSAKSVTTIGDGDAWDFSCYKTGDCYEGVCSWDYNWELKCYINGFYTSDQCNSKNLPKC
;
A
#
# COMPACT_ATOMS: atom_id res chain seq x y z
N MET A 1 -5.80 -52.02 -9.51
CA MET A 1 -5.92 -51.11 -8.35
C MET A 1 -5.19 -49.82 -8.72
N LYS A 2 -5.91 -48.71 -8.94
CA LYS A 2 -5.30 -47.41 -9.29
C LYS A 2 -5.33 -46.54 -8.05
N THR A 3 -4.17 -46.32 -7.46
CA THR A 3 -3.97 -45.44 -6.31
C THR A 3 -4.24 -44.00 -6.74
N ALA A 4 -5.31 -43.41 -6.21
CA ALA A 4 -5.59 -41.99 -6.35
C ALA A 4 -4.72 -41.25 -5.33
N THR A 5 -3.68 -40.58 -5.81
CA THR A 5 -2.89 -39.64 -5.01
C THR A 5 -3.71 -38.36 -4.83
N THR A 6 -4.28 -38.19 -3.64
CA THR A 6 -4.93 -36.94 -3.22
C THR A 6 -3.85 -35.86 -3.11
N ILE A 7 -3.86 -34.90 -4.04
CA ILE A 7 -3.08 -33.67 -3.94
C ILE A 7 -3.75 -32.81 -2.88
N LEU A 8 -3.11 -32.69 -1.72
CA LEU A 8 -3.48 -31.73 -0.68
C LEU A 8 -3.07 -30.33 -1.18
N CYS A 9 -4.01 -29.59 -1.77
CA CYS A 9 -3.84 -28.16 -2.04
C CYS A 9 -3.74 -27.42 -0.69
N VAL A 10 -2.53 -27.30 -0.16
CA VAL A 10 -2.25 -26.35 0.91
C VAL A 10 -2.46 -24.98 0.29
N ALA A 11 -3.59 -24.35 0.57
CA ALA A 11 -3.78 -22.95 0.26
C ALA A 11 -2.74 -22.19 1.07
N LEU A 12 -1.58 -21.90 0.46
CA LEU A 12 -0.73 -20.84 0.96
C LEU A 12 -1.66 -19.62 1.08
N PRO A 13 -1.77 -19.00 2.28
CA PRO A 13 -2.43 -17.70 2.33
C PRO A 13 -1.70 -16.87 1.28
N LEU A 14 -2.47 -16.39 0.28
CA LEU A 14 -1.97 -15.48 -0.73
C LEU A 14 -1.26 -14.38 0.05
N LEU A 15 0.08 -14.42 0.08
CA LEU A 15 0.86 -13.35 0.65
C LEU A 15 0.31 -12.11 -0.05
N ALA A 16 -0.32 -11.21 0.70
CA ALA A 16 -0.90 -10.01 0.13
C ALA A 16 0.16 -9.42 -0.79
N SER A 17 -0.14 -9.35 -2.10
CA SER A 17 0.80 -8.86 -3.10
C SER A 17 1.23 -7.48 -2.63
N ALA A 18 2.49 -7.35 -2.24
CA ALA A 18 3.05 -6.05 -1.95
C ALA A 18 3.53 -5.49 -3.28
N GLU A 19 3.09 -4.27 -3.58
CA GLU A 19 3.51 -3.57 -4.78
C GLU A 19 4.58 -2.57 -4.39
N MET A 20 5.74 -2.66 -5.02
CA MET A 20 6.81 -1.67 -4.87
C MET A 20 6.40 -0.42 -5.64
N CYS A 21 6.27 0.72 -4.97
CA CYS A 21 5.80 1.96 -5.56
C CYS A 21 6.74 3.12 -5.24
N ASN A 22 6.96 3.96 -6.24
CA ASN A 22 7.69 5.20 -6.07
C ASN A 22 6.78 6.24 -5.43
N VAL A 23 7.36 7.07 -4.57
CA VAL A 23 6.71 8.22 -3.96
C VAL A 23 7.19 9.49 -4.66
N PHE A 24 6.26 10.30 -5.15
CA PHE A 24 6.56 11.53 -5.89
C PHE A 24 5.98 12.75 -5.20
N ASN A 25 6.76 13.83 -5.07
CA ASN A 25 6.27 15.12 -4.61
C ASN A 25 7.12 16.29 -5.15
N ASN A 26 6.45 17.39 -5.51
CA ASN A 26 7.09 18.62 -6.01
C ASN A 26 7.56 19.58 -4.90
N ASP A 27 7.01 19.48 -3.68
CA ASP A 27 7.21 20.51 -2.62
C ASP A 27 7.81 19.95 -1.31
N GLY A 28 8.58 18.87 -1.38
CA GLY A 28 9.32 18.31 -0.25
C GLY A 28 8.88 16.90 0.14
N PRO A 29 9.31 16.37 1.29
CA PRO A 29 9.08 14.97 1.61
C PRO A 29 7.60 14.71 2.00
N VAL A 30 7.09 13.55 1.61
CA VAL A 30 5.69 13.14 1.84
C VAL A 30 5.52 12.58 3.25
N HIS A 31 4.47 13.00 3.96
CA HIS A 31 4.17 12.48 5.28
C HIS A 31 3.53 11.09 5.21
N CYS A 32 4.20 10.08 5.79
CA CYS A 32 3.59 8.78 6.03
C CYS A 32 2.90 8.77 7.39
N ARG A 33 1.59 8.56 7.42
CA ARG A 33 0.73 8.84 8.58
C ARG A 33 0.18 7.59 9.25
N SER A 34 -0.12 7.66 10.54
CA SER A 34 -0.61 6.51 11.31
C SER A 34 -2.03 6.05 10.93
N SER A 35 -2.80 6.89 10.24
CA SER A 35 -4.14 6.57 9.76
C SER A 35 -4.44 7.38 8.49
N PRO A 36 -5.45 7.03 7.68
CA PRO A 36 -5.70 7.65 6.38
C PRO A 36 -6.40 9.02 6.52
N LYS A 37 -5.75 9.95 7.22
CA LYS A 37 -6.23 11.30 7.52
C LYS A 37 -5.06 12.27 7.54
N PHE A 38 -5.24 13.49 7.05
CA PHE A 38 -4.18 14.51 7.08
C PHE A 38 -3.84 14.98 8.49
N SER A 39 -4.82 14.95 9.40
CA SER A 39 -4.63 15.28 10.82
C SER A 39 -3.93 14.19 11.63
N ALA A 40 -3.73 12.99 11.06
CA ALA A 40 -3.06 11.91 11.75
C ALA A 40 -1.56 12.19 11.93
N LYS A 41 -1.00 11.63 13.00
CA LYS A 41 0.42 11.72 13.33
C LYS A 41 1.27 11.28 12.14
N SER A 42 2.26 12.09 11.76
CA SER A 42 3.35 11.67 10.86
C SER A 42 4.21 10.64 11.60
N VAL A 43 4.25 9.41 11.10
CA VAL A 43 5.12 8.35 11.63
C VAL A 43 6.55 8.59 11.16
N THR A 44 6.71 8.93 9.88
CA THR A 44 7.95 9.35 9.26
C THR A 44 7.62 10.25 8.05
N THR A 45 8.65 10.67 7.33
CA THR A 45 8.57 11.31 6.01
C THR A 45 9.32 10.48 4.98
N ILE A 46 8.82 10.45 3.75
CA ILE A 46 9.43 9.74 2.61
C ILE A 46 9.92 10.75 1.58
N GLY A 47 11.12 10.56 1.05
CA GLY A 47 11.73 11.44 0.07
C GLY A 47 11.08 11.30 -1.31
N ASP A 48 11.25 12.33 -2.13
CA ASP A 48 10.86 12.28 -3.54
C ASP A 48 11.73 11.24 -4.29
N GLY A 49 11.09 10.39 -5.07
CA GLY A 49 11.73 9.32 -5.83
C GLY A 49 11.95 8.02 -5.05
N ASP A 50 11.78 8.01 -3.72
CA ASP A 50 11.95 6.80 -2.90
C ASP A 50 10.94 5.72 -3.29
N ALA A 51 11.38 4.46 -3.31
CA ALA A 51 10.53 3.31 -3.60
C ALA A 51 10.28 2.48 -2.33
N TRP A 52 9.03 2.09 -2.12
CA TRP A 52 8.59 1.34 -0.95
C TRP A 52 7.53 0.30 -1.28
N ASP A 53 7.47 -0.77 -0.49
CA ASP A 53 6.44 -1.79 -0.60
C ASP A 53 5.14 -1.37 0.10
N PHE A 54 4.03 -1.41 -0.64
CA PHE A 54 2.69 -1.18 -0.12
C PHE A 54 1.84 -2.45 -0.26
N SER A 55 1.11 -2.83 0.79
CA SER A 55 0.46 -4.14 0.86
C SER A 55 -1.06 -4.11 0.70
N CYS A 56 -1.69 -2.97 0.95
CA CYS A 56 -3.13 -2.78 0.80
C CYS A 56 -3.47 -1.28 0.83
N TYR A 57 -4.71 -0.91 0.50
CA TYR A 57 -5.18 0.47 0.58
C TYR A 57 -6.41 0.62 1.49
N LYS A 58 -6.61 1.84 2.02
CA LYS A 58 -7.83 2.28 2.70
C LYS A 58 -8.39 3.55 2.07
N THR A 59 -9.67 3.82 2.29
CA THR A 59 -10.27 5.12 1.98
C THR A 59 -10.11 6.08 3.17
N GLY A 60 -9.87 7.36 2.90
CA GLY A 60 -9.65 8.39 3.90
C GLY A 60 -9.88 9.80 3.37
N ASP A 61 -9.19 10.77 3.98
CA ASP A 61 -9.23 12.17 3.51
C ASP A 61 -8.72 12.26 2.06
N CYS A 62 -9.35 13.11 1.24
CA CYS A 62 -9.02 13.22 -0.18
C CYS A 62 -8.07 14.39 -0.45
N TYR A 63 -7.05 14.17 -1.27
CA TYR A 63 -6.18 15.22 -1.83
C TYR A 63 -6.25 15.17 -3.35
N GLU A 64 -6.51 16.31 -4.00
CA GLU A 64 -6.66 16.39 -5.47
C GLU A 64 -7.64 15.34 -6.03
N GLY A 65 -8.73 15.05 -5.29
CA GLY A 65 -9.73 14.03 -5.65
C GLY A 65 -9.33 12.58 -5.38
N VAL A 66 -8.10 12.31 -4.93
CA VAL A 66 -7.62 10.96 -4.56
C VAL A 66 -7.83 10.71 -3.06
N CYS A 67 -8.75 9.79 -2.76
CA CYS A 67 -9.15 9.43 -1.39
C CYS A 67 -8.56 8.09 -0.92
N SER A 68 -7.73 7.42 -1.74
CA SER A 68 -7.04 6.20 -1.35
C SER A 68 -5.79 6.52 -0.54
N TRP A 69 -5.44 5.59 0.35
CA TRP A 69 -4.28 5.67 1.21
C TRP A 69 -3.60 4.29 1.25
N ASP A 70 -2.39 4.23 0.73
CA ASP A 70 -1.64 3.00 0.55
C ASP A 70 -0.81 2.71 1.80
N TYR A 71 -0.93 1.48 2.29
CA TYR A 71 -0.35 1.05 3.54
C TYR A 71 1.01 0.40 3.34
N ASN A 72 2.04 1.02 3.92
CA ASN A 72 3.37 0.44 4.00
C ASN A 72 3.45 -0.43 5.27
N TRP A 73 3.68 -1.73 5.08
CA TRP A 73 3.70 -2.69 6.18
C TRP A 73 4.95 -2.60 7.04
N GLU A 74 6.08 -2.14 6.50
CA GLU A 74 7.35 -2.03 7.23
C GLU A 74 7.32 -0.80 8.15
N LEU A 75 6.92 0.34 7.61
CA LEU A 75 6.83 1.62 8.31
C LEU A 75 5.55 1.76 9.15
N LYS A 76 4.58 0.84 8.99
CA LYS A 76 3.28 0.84 9.69
C LYS A 76 2.53 2.15 9.53
N CYS A 77 2.48 2.68 8.32
CA CYS A 77 1.87 3.98 8.03
C CYS A 77 1.23 4.00 6.63
N TYR A 78 0.49 5.06 6.36
CA TYR A 78 -0.29 5.26 5.16
C TYR A 78 0.20 6.51 4.41
N ILE A 79 0.28 6.42 3.09
CA ILE A 79 0.52 7.56 2.19
C ILE A 79 -0.72 7.76 1.33
N ASN A 80 -1.14 9.01 1.11
CA ASN A 80 -2.25 9.26 0.19
C ASN A 80 -1.82 8.85 -1.23
N GLY A 81 -2.67 8.09 -1.93
CA GLY A 81 -2.34 7.48 -3.22
C GLY A 81 -2.06 8.49 -4.34
N PHE A 82 -2.36 9.78 -4.14
CA PHE A 82 -1.91 10.84 -5.04
C PHE A 82 -0.39 10.88 -5.19
N TYR A 83 0.34 10.56 -4.12
CA TYR A 83 1.79 10.64 -4.08
C TYR A 83 2.49 9.35 -4.51
N THR A 84 1.76 8.25 -4.73
CA THR A 84 2.34 6.97 -5.12
C THR A 84 2.18 6.73 -6.61
N SER A 85 3.18 6.11 -7.24
CA SER A 85 3.13 5.69 -8.64
C SER A 85 1.89 4.84 -8.95
N ASP A 86 1.41 4.90 -10.19
CA ASP A 86 0.18 4.25 -10.66
C ASP A 86 0.09 2.73 -10.38
N GLN A 87 1.20 2.02 -10.17
CA GLN A 87 1.13 0.61 -9.75
C GLN A 87 0.48 0.40 -8.37
N CYS A 88 0.52 1.41 -7.49
CA CYS A 88 -0.22 1.44 -6.23
C CYS A 88 -1.63 1.99 -6.46
N ASN A 89 -2.51 1.14 -6.98
CA ASN A 89 -3.91 1.49 -7.17
C ASN A 89 -4.84 0.36 -6.70
N SER A 90 -6.13 0.63 -6.64
CA SER A 90 -7.14 -0.30 -6.12
C SER A 90 -7.34 -1.59 -6.94
N LYS A 91 -6.73 -1.71 -8.12
CA LYS A 91 -6.68 -2.95 -8.91
C LYS A 91 -5.52 -3.87 -8.49
N ASN A 92 -4.42 -3.30 -8.02
CA ASN A 92 -3.20 -4.04 -7.67
C ASN A 92 -3.08 -4.22 -6.15
N LEU A 93 -3.47 -3.21 -5.37
CA LEU A 93 -3.54 -3.29 -3.93
C LEU A 93 -4.94 -3.76 -3.50
N PRO A 94 -5.05 -4.81 -2.65
CA PRO A 94 -6.33 -5.17 -2.06
C PRO A 94 -6.75 -4.12 -1.02
N LYS A 95 -8.04 -4.12 -0.65
CA LYS A 95 -8.49 -3.34 0.51
C LYS A 95 -7.91 -3.93 1.80
N CYS A 96 -7.42 -3.05 2.67
CA CYS A 96 -7.33 -3.33 4.09
C CYS A 96 -8.74 -3.19 4.74
#